data_AF-A0A2V6GF67-F1
#
_entry.id   AF-A0A2V6GF67-F1
#
_cell.length_a   1.000
_cell.length_b   1.000
_cell.length_c   1.000
_cell.angle_alpha   90.00
_cell.angle_beta   90.00
_cell.angle_gamma   90.00
#
_symmetry.space_group_name_H-M   'P 1'
#
loop_
_entity.id
_entity.type
_entity.pdbx_description
1 polymer ?
#
loop_
_entity_poly.entity_id
_entity_poly.type
_entity_poly.pdbx_seq_one_letter_code
_entity_poly.pdbx_strand_id
1 'polypeptide(L)' 'RILEEAQTAADGTLLHKIVYSYDSTGKQTGYSVVDASGKLVSRTGGPVARPSPSPKPREKARR' A
#
# COMPACT_ATOMS: atom_id res chain seq x y z
N ARG A 1 0.05 15.60 -3.60
CA ARG A 1 -0.40 15.42 -2.20
C ARG A 1 -0.04 14.01 -1.76
N ILE A 2 0.44 13.81 -0.53
CA ILE A 2 0.69 12.47 0.02
C ILE A 2 -0.26 12.23 1.18
N LEU A 3 -0.82 11.03 1.28
CA LEU A 3 -1.68 10.60 2.38
C LEU A 3 -1.13 9.30 2.93
N GLU A 4 -1.08 9.19 4.25
CA GLU A 4 -0.55 8.02 4.93
C GLU A 4 -1.62 7.38 5.79
N GLU A 5 -1.74 6.05 5.72
CA GLU A 5 -2.67 5.26 6.51
C GLU A 5 -1.87 4.19 7.25
N ALA A 6 -1.95 4.16 8.58
CA ALA A 6 -1.34 3.13 9.40
C ALA A 6 -2.42 2.10 9.80
N GLN A 7 -2.23 0.85 9.42
CA GLN A 7 -3.07 -0.27 9.87
C GLN A 7 -2.45 -0.88 11.11
N THR A 8 -3.18 -0.79 12.22
CA THR A 8 -2.85 -1.47 13.48
C THR A 8 -3.80 -2.64 13.70
N ALA A 9 -3.28 -3.70 14.30
CA ALA A 9 -4.09 -4.78 14.85
C ALA A 9 -4.87 -4.28 16.09
N ALA A 10 -5.83 -5.09 16.52
CA ALA A 10 -6.72 -4.75 17.64
C ALA A 10 -5.98 -4.64 18.99
N ASP A 11 -4.78 -5.21 19.09
CA ASP A 11 -3.85 -5.12 20.22
C ASP A 11 -2.96 -3.86 20.17
N GLY A 12 -3.12 -3.00 19.16
CA GLY A 12 -2.28 -1.82 18.94
C GLY A 12 -0.98 -2.10 18.18
N THR A 13 -0.72 -3.36 17.79
CA THR A 13 0.47 -3.70 17.01
C THR A 13 0.37 -3.11 15.61
N LEU A 14 1.34 -2.30 15.19
CA LEU A 14 1.41 -1.81 13.81
C LEU A 14 1.61 -3.01 12.88
N LEU A 15 0.74 -3.18 11.87
CA LEU A 15 0.85 -4.25 10.88
C LEU A 15 1.60 -3.75 9.64
N HIS A 16 1.10 -2.67 9.05
CA HIS A 16 1.68 -2.04 7.88
C HIS A 16 1.16 -0.61 7.75
N LYS A 17 1.89 0.21 7.00
CA LYS A 17 1.51 1.56 6.62
C LYS A 17 1.40 1.66 5.10
N ILE A 18 0.33 2.27 4.62
CA ILE A 18 0.08 2.52 3.20
C ILE A 18 0.28 4.01 2.95
N VAL A 19 1.19 4.34 2.04
CA VAL A 19 1.48 5.70 1.62
C VAL A 19 0.90 5.90 0.23
N TYR A 20 -0.18 6.67 0.14
CA TYR A 20 -0.84 7.03 -1.11
C TYR A 20 -0.20 8.29 -1.70
N SER A 21 0.03 8.24 -3.01
CA SER A 21 0.55 9.35 -3.80
C SER A 21 -0.56 9.88 -4.69
N TYR A 22 -0.74 11.20 -4.69
CA TYR A 22 -1.71 11.90 -5.53
C TYR A 22 -1.03 13.00 -6.32
N ASP A 23 -1.48 13.19 -7.57
CA ASP A 23 -1.09 14.32 -8.40
C ASP A 23 -1.68 15.65 -7.88
N SER A 24 -1.36 16.75 -8.57
CA SER A 24 -1.86 18.08 -8.25
C SER A 24 -3.37 18.24 -8.44
N THR A 25 -4.01 17.35 -9.19
CA THR A 25 -5.46 17.32 -9.41
C THR A 25 -6.21 16.48 -8.38
N GLY A 26 -5.48 15.79 -7.49
CA GLY A 26 -6.04 14.88 -6.50
C GLY A 26 -6.32 13.47 -7.03
N LYS A 27 -5.87 13.11 -8.23
CA LYS A 27 -5.94 11.73 -8.72
C LYS A 27 -4.81 10.92 -8.10
N GLN A 28 -5.14 9.70 -7.65
CA GLN A 28 -4.16 8.79 -7.08
C GLN A 28 -3.21 8.32 -8.19
N THR A 29 -1.93 8.62 -8.05
CA THR A 29 -0.87 8.18 -8.97
C THR A 29 -0.23 6.87 -8.53
N GLY A 30 -0.42 6.50 -7.26
CA GLY A 30 0.07 5.23 -6.74
C GLY A 30 -0.10 5.09 -5.23
N TYR A 31 0.41 3.98 -4.72
CA TYR A 31 0.58 3.73 -3.29
C TYR A 31 1.80 2.83 -3.02
N SER A 32 2.36 2.94 -1.83
CA SER A 32 3.40 2.03 -1.31
C SER A 32 2.96 1.47 0.02
N VAL A 33 3.03 0.16 0.20
CA VAL A 33 2.78 -0.54 1.45
C VAL A 33 4.13 -0.83 2.09
N VAL A 34 4.33 -0.34 3.31
CA VAL A 34 5.49 -0.65 4.16
C VAL A 34 5.03 -1.49 5.34
N ASP A 35 5.78 -2.52 5.71
CA ASP A 35 5.49 -3.31 6.91
C ASP A 35 5.86 -2.55 8.19
N ALA A 36 5.52 -3.15 9.33
CA ALA A 36 5.85 -2.65 10.66
C ALA A 36 7.36 -2.51 10.93
N SER A 37 8.20 -3.22 10.18
CA SER A 37 9.66 -3.10 10.25
C SER A 37 10.20 -1.95 9.38
N GLY A 38 9.32 -1.24 8.67
CA GLY A 38 9.68 -0.17 7.75
C GLY A 38 10.16 -0.64 6.38
N LYS A 39 10.03 -1.94 6.05
CA LYS A 39 10.39 -2.44 4.72
C LYS A 39 9.22 -2.30 3.76
N LEU A 40 9.53 -1.95 2.52
CA LEU A 40 8.54 -1.85 1.45
C LEU A 40 8.09 -3.26 1.04
N VAL A 41 6.82 -3.55 1.29
CA VAL A 41 6.17 -4.83 0.95
C VAL A 41 5.62 -4.78 -0.46
N SER A 42 5.05 -3.64 -0.86
CA SER A 42 4.44 -3.46 -2.17
C SER A 42 4.49 -2.01 -2.62
N ARG A 43 4.55 -1.79 -3.93
CA ARG A 43 4.34 -0.48 -4.54
C ARG A 43 3.50 -0.67 -5.79
N THR A 44 2.54 0.22 -5.98
CA THR A 44 1.73 0.30 -7.20
C THR A 44 1.74 1.74 -7.67
N GLY A 45 2.19 2.00 -8.89
CA GLY A 45 2.31 3.36 -9.43
C GLY A 45 3.76 3.73 -9.74
N GLY A 46 4.09 3.70 -11.03
CA GLY A 46 5.25 4.32 -11.66
C GLY A 46 4.77 4.90 -13.00
N PRO A 47 5.42 5.95 -13.54
CA PRO A 47 4.93 6.59 -14.74
C PRO A 47 5.06 5.61 -15.92
N VAL A 48 3.91 5.19 -16.43
CA VAL A 48 3.66 4.66 -17.78
C VAL A 48 4.73 3.71 -18.32
N ALA A 49 4.62 2.42 -18.01
CA ALA A 49 4.67 1.33 -18.99
C ALA A 49 4.80 -0.03 -18.29
N ARG A 50 4.00 -0.98 -18.81
CA ARG A 50 4.20 -2.44 -18.82
C ARG A 50 3.35 -3.25 -17.81
N PRO A 51 2.72 -4.35 -18.28
CA PRO A 51 1.53 -4.92 -17.67
C PRO A 51 1.88 -5.98 -16.60
N SER A 52 1.01 -6.09 -15.58
CA SER A 52 0.79 -7.29 -14.76
C SER A 52 1.96 -7.74 -13.84
N PRO A 53 1.71 -8.40 -12.69
CA PRO A 53 0.54 -9.20 -12.36
C PRO A 53 -0.23 -8.71 -11.12
N SER A 54 -1.52 -9.00 -11.17
CA SER A 54 -2.40 -9.39 -10.07
C SER A 54 -2.08 -8.85 -8.68
N PRO A 55 -3.00 -8.11 -8.03
CA PRO A 55 -2.96 -8.06 -6.57
C PRO A 55 -3.09 -9.52 -6.13
N LYS A 56 -2.03 -10.08 -5.51
CA LYS A 56 -2.13 -11.38 -4.86
C LYS A 56 -3.43 -11.33 -4.04
N PRO A 57 -4.37 -12.26 -4.22
CA PRO A 57 -5.52 -12.31 -3.35
C PRO A 57 -4.92 -12.47 -1.97
N ARG A 58 -5.15 -11.49 -1.11
CA ARG A 58 -4.81 -11.60 0.30
C ARG A 58 -5.69 -12.73 0.80
N GLU A 59 -5.15 -13.96 0.72
CA GLU A 59 -5.76 -15.17 1.23
C GLU A 59 -6.04 -14.89 2.70
N LYS A 60 -7.29 -14.53 2.97
CA LYS A 60 -7.82 -14.51 4.31
C LYS A 60 -7.96 -15.99 4.64
N ALA A 61 -6.87 -16.58 5.10
CA ALA A 61 -6.86 -17.89 5.73
C ALA A 61 -7.75 -17.78 6.97
N ARG A 62 -9.06 -17.98 6.76
CA ARG A 62 -9.99 -18.38 7.80
C ARG A 62 -9.90 -19.90 7.83
N ARG A 63 -9.39 -20.40 8.95
CA ARG A 63 -9.49 -21.81 9.35
C ARG A 63 -10.95 -22.25 9.40
#